data_AF-A0A8X7BW87-F1
#
_entry.id   AF-A0A8X7BW87-F1
#
_cell.length_a   1.000
_cell.length_b   1.000
_cell.length_c   1.000
_cell.angle_alpha   90.00
_cell.angle_beta   90.00
_cell.angle_gamma   90.00
#
_symmetry.space_group_name_H-M   'P 1'
#
loop_
_entity.id
_entity.type
_entity.pdbx_description
1 polymer ?
#
loop_
_entity_poly.entity_id
_entity_poly.type
_entity_poly.pdbx_seq_one_letter_code
_entity_poly.pdbx_strand_id
1 'polypeptide(L)'
;MIAKHHHPQPYKFGYEIKDHHGSQHRHEHGDGHGHVQGSYGFTDHRGIHREVHYVADHQGFRATVKTNEPGTANQDPANVKLHSNAHQPAPHHVPQHHEHHHHQQHHGHQQVYHHQAQHHGHHHG
;
A
#
# COMPACT_ATOMS: atom_id res chain seq x y z
N MET A 1 32.41 -25.54 -11.40
CA MET A 1 32.28 -24.17 -10.87
C MET A 1 31.35 -24.21 -9.67
N ILE A 2 31.84 -23.92 -8.46
CA ILE A 2 31.01 -23.88 -7.24
C ILE A 2 30.58 -22.42 -7.04
N ALA A 3 29.29 -22.13 -7.17
CA ALA A 3 28.76 -20.80 -6.87
C ALA A 3 28.90 -20.54 -5.37
N LYS A 4 29.73 -19.56 -4.99
CA LYS A 4 29.75 -19.04 -3.61
C LYS A 4 28.38 -18.41 -3.35
N HIS A 5 27.54 -19.11 -2.59
CA HIS A 5 26.28 -18.57 -2.09
C HIS A 5 26.63 -17.52 -1.02
N HIS A 6 26.46 -16.25 -1.37
CA HIS A 6 26.62 -15.16 -0.42
C HIS A 6 25.35 -15.08 0.40
N HIS A 7 25.36 -15.66 1.60
CA HIS A 7 24.30 -15.43 2.55
C HIS A 7 24.33 -13.96 2.99
N PRO A 8 23.17 -13.29 3.07
CA PRO A 8 23.11 -11.94 3.61
C PRO A 8 23.74 -11.93 5.02
N GLN A 9 24.53 -10.92 5.32
CA GLN A 9 25.09 -10.75 6.66
C GLN A 9 24.06 -10.09 7.57
N PRO A 10 24.07 -10.38 8.88
CA PRO A 10 23.28 -9.63 9.84
C PRO A 10 23.58 -8.13 9.74
N TYR A 11 22.56 -7.30 9.87
CA TYR A 11 22.71 -5.85 9.83
C TYR A 11 21.74 -5.18 10.79
N LYS A 12 22.07 -3.94 11.14
CA LYS A 12 21.18 -3.04 11.88
C LYS A 12 21.46 -1.61 11.44
N PHE A 13 20.40 -0.87 11.13
CA PHE A 13 20.51 0.55 10.85
C PHE A 13 19.30 1.31 11.39
N GLY A 14 19.45 2.62 11.49
CA GLY A 14 18.33 3.49 11.76
C GLY A 14 18.73 4.95 11.79
N TYR A 15 17.72 5.82 11.78
CA TYR A 15 17.86 7.26 11.91
C TYR A 15 16.65 7.84 12.64
N GLU A 16 16.84 9.03 13.18
CA GLU A 16 15.80 9.87 13.73
C GLU A 16 16.07 11.31 13.30
N ILE A 17 15.05 11.97 12.78
CA ILE A 17 15.08 13.36 12.31
C ILE A 17 13.97 14.09 13.04
N LYS A 18 14.28 15.28 13.57
CA LYS A 18 13.31 16.16 14.21
C LYS A 18 13.64 17.61 13.89
N ASP A 19 12.64 18.33 13.38
CA ASP A 19 12.75 19.74 13.01
C ASP A 19 11.43 20.49 13.30
N HIS A 20 11.32 21.73 12.81
CA HIS A 20 10.13 22.55 12.99
C HIS A 20 8.91 22.06 12.20
N HIS A 21 9.11 21.23 11.18
CA HIS A 21 8.06 20.68 10.33
C HIS A 21 7.57 19.30 10.78
N GLY A 22 8.32 18.62 11.66
CA GLY A 22 7.91 17.33 12.20
C GLY A 22 9.02 16.46 12.75
N SER A 23 8.71 15.16 12.86
CA SER A 23 9.67 14.11 13.16
C SER A 23 9.54 12.94 12.18
N GLN A 24 10.64 12.26 11.91
CA GLN A 24 10.69 11.04 11.12
C GLN A 24 11.69 10.08 11.74
N HIS A 25 11.41 8.78 11.70
CA HIS A 25 12.34 7.77 12.18
C HIS A 25 12.25 6.50 11.35
N ARG A 26 13.33 5.72 11.35
CA ARG A 26 13.34 4.34 10.88
C ARG A 26 14.36 3.55 11.66
N HIS A 27 14.01 2.31 12.01
CA HIS A 27 14.92 1.32 12.53
C HIS A 27 14.66 -0.01 11.82
N GLU A 28 15.70 -0.68 11.39
CA GLU A 28 15.59 -2.00 10.76
C GLU A 28 16.79 -2.85 11.15
N HIS A 29 16.54 -4.14 11.31
CA HIS A 29 17.59 -5.12 11.44
C HIS A 29 17.20 -6.40 10.69
N GLY A 30 18.22 -7.08 10.16
CA GLY A 30 18.09 -8.39 9.57
C GLY A 30 19.08 -9.35 10.20
N ASP A 31 18.69 -10.61 10.34
CA ASP A 31 19.54 -11.66 10.94
C ASP A 31 20.43 -12.39 9.94
N GLY A 32 20.39 -11.99 8.66
CA GLY A 32 21.14 -12.63 7.57
C GLY A 32 20.53 -13.94 7.06
N HIS A 33 19.43 -14.40 7.65
CA HIS A 33 18.75 -15.65 7.32
C HIS A 33 17.41 -15.42 6.60
N GLY A 34 17.20 -14.20 6.09
CA GLY A 34 15.97 -13.80 5.42
C GLY A 34 14.87 -13.31 6.37
N HIS A 35 15.17 -13.15 7.67
CA HIS A 35 14.28 -12.49 8.61
C HIS A 35 14.73 -11.03 8.78
N VAL A 36 13.81 -10.11 8.50
CA VAL A 36 13.99 -8.67 8.64
C VAL A 36 12.85 -8.12 9.49
N GLN A 37 13.18 -7.29 10.46
CA GLN A 37 12.21 -6.59 11.30
C GLN A 37 12.56 -5.12 11.36
N GLY A 38 11.53 -4.28 11.34
CA GLY A 38 11.75 -2.86 11.50
C GLY A 38 10.50 -2.07 11.78
N SER A 39 10.71 -0.79 12.02
CA SER A 39 9.68 0.20 12.12
C SER A 39 10.09 1.48 11.42
N TYR A 40 9.11 2.20 10.88
CA TYR A 40 9.30 3.57 10.43
C TYR A 40 8.08 4.39 10.77
N GLY A 41 8.26 5.69 10.88
CA GLY A 41 7.16 6.59 11.15
C GLY A 41 7.51 8.04 10.93
N PHE A 42 6.47 8.86 10.89
CA PHE A 42 6.58 10.30 10.86
C PHE A 42 5.45 10.96 11.64
N THR A 43 5.66 12.21 12.03
CA THR A 43 4.63 13.13 12.51
C THR A 43 4.90 14.50 11.91
N ASP A 44 3.92 15.11 11.25
CA ASP A 44 4.05 16.48 10.72
C ASP A 44 3.63 17.55 11.73
N HIS A 45 3.85 18.82 11.39
CA HIS A 45 3.48 19.97 12.22
C HIS A 45 1.96 20.14 12.45
N ARG A 46 1.11 19.40 11.72
CA ARG A 46 -0.35 19.36 11.88
C ARG A 46 -0.79 18.20 12.79
N GLY A 47 0.16 17.41 13.29
CA GLY A 47 -0.12 16.21 14.08
C GLY A 47 -0.57 15.01 13.24
N ILE A 48 -0.45 15.08 11.90
CA ILE A 48 -0.66 13.90 11.06
C ILE A 48 0.53 12.95 11.25
N HIS A 49 0.25 11.69 11.51
CA HIS A 49 1.26 10.69 11.80
C HIS A 49 0.95 9.36 11.13
N ARG A 50 2.03 8.61 10.89
CA ARG A 50 2.01 7.20 10.53
C ARG A 50 3.09 6.48 11.32
N GLU A 51 2.74 5.34 11.88
CA GLU A 51 3.67 4.41 12.49
C GLU A 51 3.47 3.03 11.86
N VAL A 52 4.55 2.42 11.36
CA VAL A 52 4.54 1.10 10.73
C VAL A 52 5.51 0.20 11.45
N HIS A 53 5.05 -0.98 11.84
CA HIS A 53 5.87 -2.08 12.32
C HIS A 53 5.77 -3.23 11.32
N TYR A 54 6.89 -3.79 10.90
CA TYR A 54 6.90 -4.84 9.89
C TYR A 54 7.88 -5.96 10.19
N VAL A 55 7.55 -7.14 9.64
CA VAL A 55 8.40 -8.33 9.60
C VAL A 55 8.35 -8.91 8.19
N ALA A 56 9.51 -9.30 7.67
CA ALA A 56 9.64 -10.11 6.48
C ALA A 56 10.39 -11.40 6.85
N ASP A 57 9.82 -12.54 6.55
CA ASP A 57 10.41 -13.86 6.78
C ASP A 57 9.80 -14.91 5.83
N HIS A 58 9.94 -16.20 6.14
CA HIS A 58 9.36 -17.30 5.37
C HIS A 58 7.83 -17.25 5.24
N GLN A 59 7.12 -16.56 6.14
CA GLN A 59 5.67 -16.36 6.07
C GLN A 59 5.31 -15.12 5.22
N GLY A 60 6.27 -14.55 4.50
CA GLY A 60 6.11 -13.36 3.66
C GLY A 60 6.30 -12.05 4.42
N PHE A 61 5.82 -10.96 3.84
CA PHE A 61 5.80 -9.64 4.46
C PHE A 61 4.51 -9.44 5.26
N ARG A 62 4.63 -8.90 6.47
CA ARG A 62 3.51 -8.56 7.35
C ARG A 62 3.78 -7.22 8.02
N ALA A 63 2.76 -6.39 8.15
CA ALA A 63 2.88 -5.11 8.83
C ALA A 63 1.66 -4.74 9.66
N THR A 64 1.86 -3.89 10.66
CA THR A 64 0.80 -3.16 11.36
C THR A 64 1.05 -1.68 11.16
N VAL A 65 0.03 -0.96 10.70
CA VAL A 65 0.05 0.48 10.43
C VAL A 65 -0.90 1.16 11.39
N LYS A 66 -0.44 2.19 12.09
CA LYS A 66 -1.28 3.13 12.85
C LYS A 66 -1.17 4.51 12.20
N THR A 67 -2.30 5.14 11.90
CA THR A 67 -2.29 6.43 11.18
C THR A 67 -3.54 7.26 11.47
N ASN A 68 -3.43 8.58 11.35
CA ASN A 68 -4.57 9.51 11.31
C ASN A 68 -4.68 10.25 9.96
N GLU A 69 -4.01 9.76 8.92
CA GLU A 69 -3.96 10.40 7.61
C GLU A 69 -5.34 10.42 6.93
N PRO A 70 -5.84 11.59 6.48
CA PRO A 70 -7.09 11.68 5.74
C PRO A 70 -7.12 10.76 4.52
N GLY A 71 -8.26 10.09 4.31
CA GLY A 71 -8.44 9.15 3.20
C GLY A 71 -7.90 7.73 3.46
N THR A 72 -7.36 7.45 4.65
CA THR A 72 -7.08 6.08 5.07
C THR A 72 -8.34 5.43 5.65
N ALA A 73 -8.62 4.20 5.22
CA ALA A 73 -9.72 3.38 5.73
C ALA A 73 -9.14 2.13 6.39
N ASN A 74 -9.82 1.59 7.41
CA ASN A 74 -9.48 0.33 8.08
C ASN A 74 -9.75 -0.86 7.16
N GLN A 75 -8.96 -0.96 6.10
CA GLN A 75 -8.89 -2.10 5.20
C GLN A 75 -7.53 -2.77 5.46
N ASP A 76 -7.53 -4.10 5.49
CA ASP A 76 -6.34 -4.91 5.78
C ASP A 76 -5.80 -5.57 4.48
N PRO A 77 -5.24 -4.81 3.53
CA PRO A 77 -4.73 -5.38 2.28
C PRO A 77 -3.41 -6.12 2.51
N ALA A 78 -3.13 -7.13 1.68
CA ALA A 78 -1.79 -7.71 1.54
C ALA A 78 -1.07 -8.06 2.86
N ASN A 79 -1.79 -8.62 3.83
CA ASN A 79 -1.26 -9.00 5.16
C ASN A 79 -0.75 -7.81 6.00
N VAL A 80 -1.31 -6.63 5.76
CA VAL A 80 -1.14 -5.42 6.56
C VAL A 80 -2.39 -5.23 7.42
N LYS A 81 -2.21 -4.98 8.72
CA LYS A 81 -3.28 -4.54 9.61
C LYS A 81 -3.27 -3.02 9.68
N LEU A 82 -4.32 -2.35 9.22
CA LEU A 82 -4.38 -0.89 9.20
C LEU A 82 -5.34 -0.37 10.27
N HIS A 83 -4.80 0.38 11.22
CA HIS A 83 -5.51 1.04 12.31
C HIS A 83 -5.50 2.56 12.07
N SER A 84 -6.49 3.02 11.31
CA SER A 84 -6.78 4.42 11.04
C SER A 84 -7.77 5.00 12.04
N ASN A 85 -7.43 6.16 12.60
CA ASN A 85 -8.34 7.05 13.31
C ASN A 85 -8.55 8.38 12.55
N ALA A 86 -8.34 8.37 11.22
CA ALA A 86 -8.54 9.53 10.37
C ALA A 86 -9.98 10.04 10.47
N HIS A 87 -10.13 11.36 10.63
CA HIS A 87 -11.44 12.00 10.51
C HIS A 87 -11.89 11.85 9.06
N GLN A 88 -12.92 11.05 8.80
CA GLN A 88 -13.50 10.97 7.47
C GLN A 88 -14.24 12.29 7.22
N PRO A 89 -13.88 13.09 6.20
CA PRO A 89 -14.81 14.12 5.74
C PRO A 89 -16.10 13.42 5.35
N ALA A 90 -17.24 13.94 5.82
CA ALA A 90 -18.56 13.41 5.46
C ALA A 90 -18.61 13.17 3.94
N PRO A 91 -19.15 12.04 3.46
CA PRO A 91 -19.30 11.83 2.03
C PRO A 91 -20.05 13.03 1.47
N HIS A 92 -19.46 13.68 0.46
CA HIS A 92 -20.18 14.68 -0.32
C HIS A 92 -21.42 13.96 -0.88
N HIS A 93 -22.59 14.21 -0.29
CA HIS A 93 -23.86 13.84 -0.87
C HIS A 93 -23.94 14.52 -2.23
N VAL A 94 -23.69 13.78 -3.30
CA VAL A 94 -24.28 14.11 -4.60
C VAL A 94 -25.79 14.00 -4.42
N PRO A 95 -26.58 15.07 -4.64
CA PRO A 95 -28.03 14.97 -4.60
C PRO A 95 -28.46 13.98 -5.68
N GLN A 96 -29.03 12.87 -5.24
CA GLN A 96 -29.59 11.84 -6.09
C GLN A 96 -30.88 12.40 -6.71
N HIS A 97 -30.79 13.02 -7.88
CA HIS A 97 -31.97 13.28 -8.69
C HIS A 97 -32.46 11.94 -9.26
N HIS A 98 -33.52 11.42 -8.65
CA HIS A 98 -34.25 10.28 -9.16
C HIS A 98 -35.04 10.71 -10.40
N GLU A 99 -34.78 10.06 -11.54
CA GLU A 99 -35.77 9.97 -12.61
C GLU A 99 -35.98 8.49 -12.96
N HIS A 100 -37.21 8.04 -12.74
CA HIS A 100 -37.66 6.67 -12.92
C HIS A 100 -37.86 6.35 -14.39
N HIS A 101 -37.15 5.35 -14.95
CA HIS A 101 -37.61 4.64 -16.16
C HIS A 101 -37.22 3.14 -16.16
N HIS A 102 -38.20 2.31 -15.77
CA HIS A 102 -38.70 1.06 -16.35
C HIS A 102 -37.83 0.13 -17.25
N HIS A 103 -37.97 -1.19 -16.97
CA HIS A 103 -37.64 -2.39 -17.79
C HIS A 103 -36.13 -2.72 -17.95
N GLN A 104 -35.63 -3.95 -18.05
CA GLN A 104 -36.06 -5.35 -17.83
C GLN A 104 -34.74 -6.17 -17.82
N GLN A 105 -34.76 -7.37 -17.25
CA GLN A 105 -33.68 -8.36 -17.12
C GLN A 105 -32.66 -8.39 -18.28
N HIS A 106 -31.39 -8.74 -18.03
CA HIS A 106 -30.64 -9.81 -18.72
C HIS A 106 -29.15 -9.86 -18.28
N HIS A 107 -28.75 -11.06 -17.84
CA HIS A 107 -27.45 -11.75 -18.00
C HIS A 107 -26.09 -11.02 -17.90
N GLY A 108 -25.25 -11.49 -16.98
CA GLY A 108 -24.10 -12.35 -17.33
C GLY A 108 -22.77 -11.71 -17.79
N HIS A 109 -21.72 -12.07 -17.03
CA HIS A 109 -20.33 -12.33 -17.44
C HIS A 109 -19.35 -11.19 -17.80
N GLN A 110 -18.28 -11.14 -16.98
CA GLN A 110 -16.85 -11.04 -17.32
C GLN A 110 -16.44 -10.46 -18.69
N GLN A 111 -15.51 -9.50 -18.66
CA GLN A 111 -14.43 -9.30 -19.66
C GLN A 111 -13.41 -8.31 -19.05
N VAL A 112 -12.21 -8.73 -18.65
CA VAL A 112 -10.99 -8.92 -19.47
C VAL A 112 -10.67 -7.71 -20.33
N TYR A 113 -9.85 -6.79 -19.83
CA TYR A 113 -9.25 -5.73 -20.64
C TYR A 113 -8.02 -6.28 -21.39
N HIS A 114 -8.19 -6.58 -22.67
CA HIS A 114 -7.11 -6.63 -23.65
C HIS A 114 -6.86 -5.20 -24.17
N HIS A 115 -5.61 -4.73 -24.09
CA HIS A 115 -5.15 -3.57 -24.87
C HIS A 115 -4.57 -4.07 -26.20
N GLN A 116 -5.19 -3.64 -27.29
CA GLN A 116 -4.81 -3.94 -28.66
C GLN A 116 -3.83 -2.86 -29.15
N ALA A 117 -2.58 -3.23 -29.42
CA ALA A 117 -1.68 -2.47 -30.27
C ALA A 117 -1.85 -2.98 -31.72
N GLN A 118 -2.41 -2.14 -32.59
CA GLN A 118 -2.60 -2.43 -34.00
C GLN A 118 -1.31 -2.11 -34.78
N HIS A 119 -0.62 -3.15 -35.24
CA HIS A 119 0.26 -3.07 -36.41
C HIS A 119 -0.53 -3.58 -37.61
N HIS A 120 -0.82 -2.72 -38.58
CA HIS A 120 -1.31 -3.13 -39.90
C HIS A 120 -0.32 -2.67 -40.97
N GLY A 121 0.42 -3.64 -41.51
CA GLY A 121 0.76 -3.64 -42.93
C GLY A 121 -0.18 -4.60 -43.65
N HIS A 122 -0.57 -4.29 -44.90
CA HIS A 122 -0.60 -5.17 -46.09
C HIS A 122 -1.31 -4.47 -47.28
N HIS A 123 -0.57 -4.36 -48.39
CA HIS A 123 -0.93 -4.71 -49.79
C HIS A 123 -2.36 -4.48 -50.33
N HIS A 124 -2.52 -3.65 -51.37
CA HIS A 124 -2.83 -4.06 -52.77
C HIS A 124 -3.08 -2.86 -53.69
N GLY A 125 -2.59 -2.96 -54.93
CA GLY A 125 -2.78 -2.02 -56.04
C GLY A 125 -1.77 -2.31 -57.15
#